data_AF-A0A9Q0FBE2-F1
#
_entry.id   AF-A0A9Q0FBE2-F1
#
_cell.length_a   1.000
_cell.length_b   1.000
_cell.length_c   1.000
_cell.angle_alpha   90.00
_cell.angle_beta   90.00
_cell.angle_gamma   90.00
#
_symmetry.space_group_name_H-M   'P 1'
#
loop_
_entity.id
_entity.type
_entity.pdbx_description
1 polymer ?
#
loop_
_entity_poly.entity_id
_entity_poly.type
_entity_poly.pdbx_seq_one_letter_code
_entity_poly.pdbx_strand_id
1 'polypeptide(L)'
;MDRLVKPDVKEVDVVFKKGQNCTTTFRLSNLMHTMSVAVSLTTTTPSDFSFTQPFSIIPPLSSLSYTLVLSQSSDHPPLSDAITVKAAPLPTGKAQGDDLRRLFSRPGPHIFRDAIIPISLVGPQVAEYLLCNHTHVRDVCSYFEKSIRGCSKSQVTSLLRPAVLFGNTSLVSGLIDGGGDVNFKDSDGRSLISLAVRAGNIDVVKVLIGAGCVIDDSIDRVLHDAAAINRVDLMEVLCDRFRNIDVNSVDSCGRTPIHVAASSGYVEVMKFCVSIGGKVDVFDCNGCGPLHLAAEKGHLQAIKCLLDCSDYVKYAVNKEGKTAFSIAVENGHSNLYNLLHLGDVLHRAARVGDVNGIKSCLAEGANVNERDQNGWTALHRAAFKGRIESVKVLLNHGAQVDVVDDAGYTPLHCAVEAGHVQVALLLISHGAKANVKSLKSVVSFNVDCFKSHSSLVKPLCQVKERENQLSVC
;
A
#
# COMPACT_ATOMS: atom_id res chain seq x y z
N MET A 1 36.71 -31.35 43.48
CA MET A 1 36.03 -31.67 42.21
C MET A 1 34.64 -31.09 42.33
N ASP A 2 34.34 -30.08 41.55
CA ASP A 2 33.05 -29.37 41.68
C ASP A 2 31.94 -30.04 40.85
N ARG A 3 32.31 -31.04 40.03
CA ARG A 3 31.43 -31.84 39.18
C ARG A 3 31.95 -33.26 39.06
N LEU A 4 31.06 -34.25 39.09
CA LEU A 4 31.36 -35.68 38.94
C LEU A 4 31.09 -36.18 37.51
N VAL A 5 30.14 -35.57 36.82
CA VAL A 5 29.82 -35.84 35.41
C VAL A 5 29.88 -34.58 34.56
N LYS A 6 30.13 -34.76 33.27
CA LYS A 6 30.15 -33.68 32.27
C LYS A 6 29.26 -34.04 31.07
N PRO A 7 28.32 -33.18 30.66
CA PRO A 7 27.60 -33.36 29.40
C PRO A 7 28.49 -33.09 28.20
N ASP A 8 28.24 -33.81 27.10
CA ASP A 8 28.90 -33.60 25.81
C ASP A 8 28.37 -32.37 25.07
N VAL A 9 27.13 -31.98 25.35
CA VAL A 9 26.48 -30.80 24.77
C VAL A 9 26.28 -29.68 25.79
N LYS A 10 26.26 -28.44 25.28
CA LYS A 10 25.90 -27.25 26.08
C LYS A 10 24.39 -27.02 26.12
N GLU A 11 23.67 -27.48 25.11
CA GLU A 11 22.23 -27.32 24.89
C GLU A 11 21.73 -28.57 24.16
N VAL A 12 20.52 -29.03 24.49
CA VAL A 12 19.90 -30.20 23.86
C VAL A 12 18.83 -29.73 22.88
N ASP A 13 19.06 -29.97 21.59
CA ASP A 13 18.11 -29.66 20.55
C ASP A 13 17.11 -30.83 20.36
N VAL A 14 15.82 -30.53 20.43
CA VAL A 14 14.73 -31.48 20.22
C VAL A 14 13.99 -31.06 18.95
N VAL A 15 14.05 -31.90 17.91
CA VAL A 15 13.30 -31.66 16.67
C VAL A 15 11.82 -31.88 16.94
N PHE A 16 11.04 -30.81 16.98
CA PHE A 16 9.61 -30.86 17.28
C PHE A 16 8.81 -31.26 16.04
N LYS A 17 7.90 -32.22 16.24
CA LYS A 17 6.92 -32.68 15.26
C LYS A 17 5.56 -32.78 15.93
N LYS A 18 4.63 -31.97 15.46
CA LYS A 18 3.24 -31.89 15.89
C LYS A 18 2.59 -33.27 15.87
N GLY A 19 1.95 -33.63 16.98
CA GLY A 19 1.25 -34.91 17.14
C GLY A 19 2.14 -36.15 17.16
N GLN A 20 3.46 -36.01 17.32
CA GLN A 20 4.40 -37.12 17.40
C GLN A 20 5.27 -37.04 18.65
N ASN A 21 5.63 -38.21 19.20
CA ASN A 21 6.64 -38.28 20.24
C ASN A 21 7.99 -37.88 19.67
N CYS A 22 8.56 -36.81 20.21
CA CYS A 22 9.86 -36.30 19.78
C CYS A 22 10.92 -36.81 20.75
N THR A 23 12.02 -37.35 20.22
CA THR A 23 13.11 -37.87 21.05
C THR A 23 14.44 -37.30 20.59
N THR A 24 15.35 -37.11 21.53
CA THR A 24 16.73 -36.70 21.26
C THR A 24 17.66 -37.36 22.26
N THR A 25 18.93 -37.50 21.89
CA THR A 25 19.93 -38.18 22.71
C THR A 25 21.10 -37.27 22.99
N PHE A 26 21.59 -37.29 24.23
CA PHE A 26 22.82 -36.62 24.65
C PHE A 26 23.64 -37.56 25.56
N ARG A 27 24.90 -37.23 25.83
CA ARG A 27 25.80 -38.09 26.60
C ARG A 27 26.31 -37.40 27.85
N LEU A 28 26.40 -38.15 28.95
CA LEU A 28 27.16 -37.74 30.13
C LEU A 28 28.39 -38.61 30.28
N SER A 29 29.51 -37.99 30.63
CA SER A 29 30.79 -38.67 30.86
C SER A 29 31.17 -38.58 32.33
N ASN A 30 31.57 -39.70 32.92
CA ASN A 30 32.07 -39.77 34.28
C ASN A 30 33.50 -39.21 34.34
N LEU A 31 33.73 -38.22 35.20
CA LEU A 31 35.04 -37.59 35.41
C LEU A 31 35.89 -38.33 36.46
N MET A 32 35.31 -39.30 37.17
CA MET A 32 36.00 -40.09 38.18
C MET A 32 36.77 -41.25 37.54
N HIS A 33 38.05 -41.36 37.89
CA HIS A 33 38.94 -42.42 37.40
C HIS A 33 38.74 -43.76 38.12
N THR A 34 38.29 -43.74 39.37
CA THR A 34 38.33 -44.91 40.28
C THR A 34 36.95 -45.36 40.77
N MET A 35 35.89 -44.60 40.49
CA MET A 35 34.55 -44.85 41.05
C MET A 35 33.44 -44.64 40.03
N SER A 36 32.40 -45.48 40.12
CA SER A 36 31.16 -45.27 39.40
C SER A 36 30.39 -44.09 39.98
N VAL A 37 29.63 -43.39 39.14
CA VAL A 37 28.80 -42.26 39.55
C VAL A 37 27.34 -42.59 39.28
N ALA A 38 26.52 -42.48 40.31
CA ALA A 38 25.06 -42.50 40.17
C ALA A 38 24.60 -41.17 39.59
N VAL A 39 23.65 -41.20 38.65
CA VAL A 39 23.10 -40.01 37.99
C VAL A 39 21.58 -40.01 38.06
N SER A 40 21.01 -38.85 38.36
CA SER A 40 19.57 -38.55 38.27
C SER A 40 19.33 -37.38 37.33
N LEU A 41 18.37 -37.56 36.43
CA LEU A 41 17.93 -36.56 35.47
C LEU A 41 16.49 -36.13 35.75
N THR A 42 16.28 -34.82 35.81
CA THR A 42 14.94 -34.21 35.95
C THR A 42 14.84 -32.98 35.06
N THR A 43 13.67 -32.69 34.51
CA THR A 43 13.40 -31.43 33.78
C THR A 43 12.70 -30.42 34.67
N THR A 44 12.63 -29.15 34.25
CA THR A 44 11.88 -28.12 34.99
C THR A 44 10.37 -28.27 34.80
N THR A 45 9.93 -28.83 33.66
CA THR A 45 8.54 -29.23 33.41
C THR A 45 8.42 -30.74 33.16
N PRO A 46 8.33 -31.57 34.22
CA PRO A 46 8.20 -33.02 34.10
C PRO A 46 6.91 -33.50 33.44
N SER A 47 5.93 -32.61 33.25
CA SER A 47 4.69 -32.89 32.51
C SER A 47 4.93 -33.05 31.01
N ASP A 48 5.91 -32.33 30.46
CA ASP A 48 6.15 -32.28 29.02
C ASP A 48 7.28 -33.21 28.62
N PHE A 49 8.33 -33.26 29.43
CA PHE A 49 9.54 -34.02 29.13
C PHE A 49 9.76 -35.16 30.12
N SER A 50 10.11 -36.33 29.58
CA SER A 50 10.45 -37.52 30.35
C SER A 50 11.74 -38.15 29.84
N PHE A 51 12.36 -38.99 30.67
CA PHE A 51 13.53 -39.78 30.30
C PHE A 51 13.14 -41.24 30.24
N THR A 52 13.65 -41.97 29.25
CA THR A 52 13.51 -43.44 29.19
C THR A 52 14.20 -44.09 30.40
N GLN A 53 15.31 -43.51 30.85
CA GLN A 53 16.07 -43.95 32.01
C GLN A 53 16.51 -42.73 32.85
N PRO A 54 15.68 -42.27 33.82
CA PRO A 54 15.99 -41.10 34.65
C PRO A 54 17.06 -41.36 35.72
N PHE A 55 17.33 -42.63 36.04
CA PHE A 55 18.35 -43.05 37.00
C PHE A 55 19.31 -44.06 36.38
N SER A 56 20.60 -43.86 36.56
CA SER A 56 21.63 -44.71 35.97
C SER A 56 22.93 -44.68 36.76
N ILE A 57 23.83 -45.60 36.42
CA ILE A 57 25.19 -45.65 36.96
C ILE A 57 26.14 -45.54 35.77
N ILE A 58 27.06 -44.58 35.81
CA ILE A 58 28.12 -44.44 34.81
C ILE A 58 29.42 -45.01 35.42
N PRO A 59 29.98 -46.11 34.87
CA PRO A 59 31.27 -46.65 35.29
C PRO A 59 32.42 -45.63 35.22
N PRO A 60 33.54 -45.87 35.92
CA PRO A 60 34.73 -45.01 35.85
C PRO A 60 35.21 -44.82 34.41
N LEU A 61 35.59 -43.60 34.03
CA LEU A 61 36.09 -43.25 32.70
C LEU A 61 35.21 -43.67 31.51
N SER A 62 33.92 -43.84 31.75
CA SER A 62 32.96 -44.19 30.71
C SER A 62 31.89 -43.11 30.53
N SER A 63 31.10 -43.27 29.48
CA SER A 63 30.04 -42.34 29.13
C SER A 63 28.76 -43.11 28.81
N LEU A 64 27.62 -42.55 29.18
CA LEU A 64 26.31 -43.13 28.93
C LEU A 64 25.43 -42.16 28.14
N SER A 65 24.69 -42.69 27.18
CA SER A 65 23.71 -41.92 26.40
C SER A 65 22.35 -41.93 27.07
N TYR A 66 21.69 -40.78 27.07
CA TYR A 66 20.36 -40.59 27.64
C TYR A 66 19.40 -40.11 26.57
N THR A 67 18.20 -40.68 26.54
CA THR A 67 17.13 -40.28 25.63
C THR A 67 16.12 -39.42 26.38
N LEU A 68 16.01 -38.16 25.95
CA LEU A 68 14.94 -37.25 26.35
C LEU A 68 13.76 -37.47 25.41
N VAL A 69 12.56 -37.57 25.98
CA VAL A 69 11.30 -37.79 25.26
C VAL A 69 10.35 -36.63 25.58
N LEU A 70 10.00 -35.85 24.57
CA LEU A 70 8.89 -34.90 24.66
C LEU A 70 7.59 -35.68 24.45
N SER A 71 6.79 -35.73 25.51
CA SER A 71 5.57 -36.54 25.64
C SER A 71 4.36 -35.63 25.53
N GLN A 72 4.09 -35.04 24.37
CA GLN A 72 2.94 -34.14 24.22
C GLN A 72 1.94 -34.57 23.14
N SER A 73 0.67 -34.54 23.55
CA SER A 73 -0.54 -34.62 22.72
C SER A 73 -1.05 -33.24 22.28
N SER A 74 -0.28 -32.17 22.53
CA SER A 74 -0.68 -30.77 22.32
C SER A 74 -0.10 -30.21 21.02
N ASP A 75 -0.83 -29.28 20.42
CA ASP A 75 -0.44 -28.58 19.19
C ASP A 75 0.65 -27.50 19.41
N HIS A 76 1.06 -27.24 20.66
CA HIS A 76 1.89 -26.09 21.03
C HIS A 76 3.27 -26.50 21.58
N PRO A 77 4.37 -25.92 21.07
CA PRO A 77 5.72 -26.26 21.52
C PRO A 77 6.04 -25.62 22.90
N PRO A 78 6.52 -26.39 23.92
CA PRO A 78 6.97 -25.84 25.18
C PRO A 78 8.30 -25.09 25.01
N LEU A 79 8.24 -23.77 24.94
CA LEU A 79 9.36 -22.93 24.48
C LEU A 79 10.58 -22.87 25.40
N SER A 80 10.45 -23.19 26.71
CA SER A 80 11.56 -23.10 27.66
C SER A 80 11.55 -24.25 28.66
N ASP A 81 12.62 -25.04 28.68
CA ASP A 81 12.89 -26.05 29.71
C ASP A 81 14.41 -26.29 29.84
N ALA A 82 14.85 -26.96 30.90
CA ALA A 82 16.23 -27.36 31.12
C ALA A 82 16.31 -28.70 31.88
N ILE A 83 17.31 -29.50 31.52
CA ILE A 83 17.68 -30.73 32.21
C ILE A 83 18.56 -30.38 33.41
N THR A 84 18.13 -30.75 34.60
CA THR A 84 18.98 -30.75 35.80
C THR A 84 19.63 -32.10 35.96
N VAL A 85 20.97 -32.12 35.97
CA VAL A 85 21.78 -33.31 36.18
C VAL A 85 22.28 -33.31 37.63
N LYS A 86 21.87 -34.33 38.39
CA LYS A 86 22.39 -34.59 39.73
C LYS A 86 23.25 -35.84 39.72
N ALA A 87 24.37 -35.80 40.43
CA ALA A 87 25.30 -36.90 40.51
C ALA A 87 25.71 -37.20 41.95
N ALA A 88 26.01 -38.46 42.24
CA ALA A 88 26.54 -38.88 43.54
C ALA A 88 27.58 -39.99 43.34
N PRO A 89 28.70 -39.98 44.08
CA PRO A 89 29.70 -41.02 43.99
C PRO A 89 29.12 -42.34 44.53
N LEU A 90 29.40 -43.46 43.85
CA LEU A 90 28.91 -44.78 44.23
C LEU A 90 30.08 -45.76 44.46
N PRO A 91 30.59 -45.86 45.70
CA PRO A 91 31.79 -46.65 46.02
C PRO A 91 31.67 -48.15 45.73
N THR A 92 30.47 -48.73 45.89
CA THR A 92 30.22 -50.16 45.68
C THR A 92 29.98 -50.52 44.23
N GLY A 93 29.81 -49.53 43.34
CA GLY A 93 29.55 -49.71 41.91
C GLY A 93 28.23 -50.41 41.55
N LYS A 94 27.42 -50.82 42.52
CA LYS A 94 26.18 -51.58 42.34
C LYS A 94 25.04 -50.95 43.15
N ALA A 95 23.95 -50.60 42.47
CA ALA A 95 22.70 -50.15 43.07
C ALA A 95 21.53 -50.47 42.12
N GLN A 96 20.38 -50.87 42.65
CA GLN A 96 19.17 -51.06 41.84
C GLN A 96 18.41 -49.74 41.65
N GLY A 97 17.43 -49.72 40.75
CA GLY A 97 16.66 -48.51 40.42
C GLY A 97 15.99 -47.85 41.63
N ASP A 98 15.46 -48.65 42.57
CA ASP A 98 14.84 -48.15 43.80
C ASP A 98 15.85 -47.58 44.79
N ASP A 99 17.06 -48.13 44.84
CA ASP A 99 18.15 -47.62 45.67
C ASP A 99 18.59 -46.23 45.18
N LEU A 100 18.71 -46.07 43.85
CA LEU A 100 19.03 -44.79 43.23
C LEU A 100 17.93 -43.74 43.48
N ARG A 101 16.65 -44.13 43.38
CA ARG A 101 15.53 -43.24 43.70
C ARG A 101 15.58 -42.75 45.15
N ARG A 102 15.89 -43.65 46.09
CA ARG A 102 16.04 -43.30 47.52
C ARG A 102 17.25 -42.41 47.77
N LEU A 103 18.35 -42.64 47.06
CA LEU A 103 19.56 -41.81 47.14
C LEU A 103 19.26 -40.36 46.75
N PHE A 104 18.59 -40.15 45.61
CA PHE A 104 18.33 -38.80 45.08
C PHE A 104 17.11 -38.08 45.69
N SER A 105 16.26 -38.78 46.46
CA SER A 105 15.10 -38.16 47.12
C SER A 105 15.47 -37.38 48.38
N ARG A 106 16.63 -37.66 48.99
CA ARG A 106 17.10 -36.97 50.20
C ARG A 106 18.20 -35.98 49.83
N PRO A 107 18.03 -34.66 50.06
CA PRO A 107 19.12 -33.72 49.86
C PRO A 107 20.27 -34.04 50.83
N GLY A 108 21.51 -33.91 50.37
CA GLY A 108 22.69 -34.15 51.20
C GLY A 108 23.98 -33.70 50.52
N PRO A 109 25.08 -33.62 51.27
CA PRO A 109 26.37 -33.12 50.77
C PRO A 109 27.03 -34.04 49.73
N HIS A 110 26.50 -35.25 49.57
CA HIS A 110 26.97 -36.24 48.60
C HIS A 110 26.30 -36.11 47.22
N ILE A 111 25.30 -35.22 47.07
CA ILE A 111 24.60 -34.98 45.81
C ILE A 111 25.10 -33.67 45.21
N PHE A 112 25.72 -33.78 44.04
CA PHE A 112 26.24 -32.65 43.28
C PHE A 112 25.26 -32.25 42.18
N ARG A 113 25.06 -30.94 41.99
CA ARG A 113 24.28 -30.38 40.87
C ARG A 113 25.24 -30.06 39.73
N ASP A 114 25.63 -31.09 39.01
CA ASP A 114 26.77 -31.04 38.08
C ASP A 114 26.50 -30.21 36.82
N ALA A 115 25.26 -30.19 36.33
CA ALA A 115 24.89 -29.43 35.15
C ALA A 115 23.42 -29.02 35.12
N ILE A 116 23.17 -27.87 34.50
CA ILE A 116 21.86 -27.46 33.98
C ILE A 116 22.04 -27.32 32.47
N ILE A 117 21.34 -28.14 31.70
CA ILE A 117 21.46 -28.19 30.24
C ILE A 117 20.15 -27.66 29.64
N PRO A 118 20.14 -26.48 29.01
CA PRO A 118 18.94 -25.95 28.36
C PRO A 118 18.41 -26.91 27.28
N ILE A 119 17.10 -26.98 27.15
CA ILE A 119 16.39 -27.68 26.09
C ILE A 119 15.91 -26.64 25.09
N SER A 120 16.22 -26.82 23.81
CA SER A 120 15.74 -25.98 22.72
C SER A 120 14.93 -26.79 21.73
N LEU A 121 13.72 -26.30 21.44
CA LEU A 121 12.89 -26.89 20.40
C LEU A 121 13.31 -26.33 19.04
N VAL A 122 13.62 -27.23 18.13
CA VAL A 122 14.09 -26.90 16.77
C VAL A 122 13.19 -27.52 15.71
N GLY A 123 13.24 -26.97 14.50
CA GLY A 123 12.52 -27.44 13.34
C GLY A 123 11.47 -26.44 12.81
N PRO A 124 11.01 -26.65 11.57
CA PRO A 124 10.18 -25.67 10.85
C PRO A 124 8.83 -25.42 11.53
N GLN A 125 8.27 -26.41 12.22
CA GLN A 125 6.98 -26.26 12.90
C GLN A 125 7.07 -25.36 14.15
N VAL A 126 8.21 -25.36 14.84
CA VAL A 126 8.45 -24.42 15.95
C VAL A 126 8.59 -23.01 15.40
N ALA A 127 9.37 -22.85 14.32
CA ALA A 127 9.54 -21.57 13.64
C ALA A 127 8.18 -21.03 13.15
N GLU A 128 7.36 -21.86 12.51
CA GLU A 128 6.00 -21.49 12.06
C GLU A 128 5.09 -21.10 13.23
N TYR A 129 5.11 -21.86 14.33
CA TYR A 129 4.36 -21.50 15.55
C TYR A 129 4.79 -20.14 16.10
N LEU A 130 6.10 -19.88 16.16
CA LEU A 130 6.65 -18.60 16.62
C LEU A 130 6.28 -17.46 15.68
N LEU A 131 6.27 -17.67 14.36
CA LEU A 131 5.79 -16.69 13.38
C LEU A 131 4.31 -16.35 13.60
N CYS A 132 3.46 -17.34 13.81
CA CYS A 132 2.02 -17.11 14.02
C CYS A 132 1.71 -16.46 15.38
N ASN A 133 2.55 -16.64 16.40
CA ASN A 133 2.31 -16.19 17.77
C ASN A 133 3.32 -15.13 18.25
N HIS A 134 4.02 -14.47 17.33
CA HIS A 134 5.14 -13.59 17.63
C HIS A 134 4.78 -12.38 18.52
N THR A 135 3.51 -11.99 18.59
CA THR A 135 3.02 -10.91 19.46
C THR A 135 2.79 -11.34 20.91
N HIS A 136 2.63 -12.65 21.16
CA HIS A 136 2.27 -13.20 22.47
C HIS A 136 3.45 -13.84 23.20
N VAL A 137 4.47 -14.26 22.45
CA VAL A 137 5.68 -14.86 23.00
C VAL A 137 6.68 -13.75 23.36
N ARG A 138 7.26 -13.81 24.56
CA ARG A 138 8.37 -12.91 24.94
C ARG A 138 9.67 -13.45 24.35
N ASP A 139 10.59 -12.57 23.98
CA ASP A 139 11.91 -12.92 23.43
C ASP A 139 11.85 -13.83 22.18
N VAL A 140 10.85 -13.63 21.32
CA VAL A 140 10.59 -14.46 20.13
C VAL A 140 11.82 -14.62 19.25
N CYS A 141 12.60 -13.55 19.03
CA CYS A 141 13.79 -13.60 18.19
C CYS A 141 14.79 -14.66 18.68
N SER A 142 15.00 -14.75 20.01
CA SER A 142 15.91 -15.74 20.61
C SER A 142 15.42 -17.16 20.36
N TYR A 143 14.13 -17.43 20.61
CA TYR A 143 13.55 -18.75 20.32
C TYR A 143 13.54 -19.06 18.83
N PHE A 144 13.34 -18.06 17.99
CA PHE A 144 13.22 -18.21 16.55
C PHE A 144 14.55 -18.57 15.90
N GLU A 145 15.64 -17.87 16.26
CA GLU A 145 17.00 -18.21 15.82
C GLU A 145 17.38 -19.65 16.18
N LYS A 146 16.96 -20.14 17.34
CA LYS A 146 17.15 -21.54 17.72
C LYS A 146 16.25 -22.47 16.93
N SER A 147 15.00 -22.08 16.69
CA SER A 147 14.02 -22.91 15.99
C SER A 147 14.45 -23.29 14.58
N ILE A 148 15.20 -22.42 13.89
CA ILE A 148 15.69 -22.67 12.53
C ILE A 148 16.98 -23.49 12.47
N ARG A 149 17.60 -23.82 13.61
CA ARG A 149 18.79 -24.70 13.65
C ARG A 149 18.44 -26.07 13.10
N GLY A 150 19.27 -26.57 12.17
CA GLY A 150 19.06 -27.87 11.55
C GLY A 150 17.95 -27.91 10.49
N CYS A 151 17.28 -26.80 10.20
CA CYS A 151 16.38 -26.70 9.05
C CYS A 151 17.18 -26.73 7.75
N SER A 152 16.66 -27.41 6.73
CA SER A 152 17.21 -27.33 5.37
C SER A 152 16.95 -25.95 4.77
N LYS A 153 17.73 -25.56 3.75
CA LYS A 153 17.47 -24.32 2.99
C LYS A 153 16.05 -24.24 2.45
N SER A 154 15.49 -25.36 1.99
CA SER A 154 14.11 -25.43 1.51
C SER A 154 13.09 -25.18 2.62
N GLN A 155 13.33 -25.70 3.83
CA GLN A 155 12.49 -25.44 5.00
C GLN A 155 12.55 -23.97 5.42
N VAL A 156 13.75 -23.38 5.51
CA VAL A 156 13.94 -21.95 5.82
C VAL A 156 13.25 -21.07 4.77
N THR A 157 13.41 -21.40 3.50
CA THR A 157 12.75 -20.69 2.38
C THR A 157 11.23 -20.76 2.48
N SER A 158 10.66 -21.92 2.83
CA SER A 158 9.21 -22.06 3.00
C SER A 158 8.63 -21.20 4.12
N LEU A 159 9.44 -20.85 5.14
CA LEU A 159 9.06 -20.00 6.26
C LEU A 159 9.09 -18.50 5.92
N LEU A 160 9.76 -18.09 4.82
CA LEU A 160 9.82 -16.68 4.42
C LEU A 160 8.45 -16.13 4.05
N ARG A 161 7.61 -16.92 3.36
CA ARG A 161 6.25 -16.48 2.98
C ARG A 161 5.41 -16.06 4.19
N PRO A 162 5.17 -16.93 5.21
CA PRO A 162 4.42 -16.51 6.39
C PRO A 162 5.11 -15.35 7.13
N ALA A 163 6.45 -15.35 7.24
CA ALA A 163 7.17 -14.26 7.91
C ALA A 163 6.94 -12.88 7.24
N VAL A 164 6.96 -12.84 5.91
CA VAL A 164 6.68 -11.62 5.14
C VAL A 164 5.23 -11.16 5.31
N LEU A 165 4.27 -12.09 5.30
CA LEU A 165 2.86 -11.77 5.49
C LEU A 165 2.56 -11.23 6.91
N PHE A 166 3.24 -11.76 7.92
CA PHE A 166 3.12 -11.25 9.30
C PHE A 166 3.88 -9.94 9.54
N GLY A 167 4.80 -9.57 8.65
CA GLY A 167 5.40 -8.24 8.65
C GLY A 167 6.52 -8.00 9.69
N ASN A 168 7.06 -9.06 10.31
CA ASN A 168 8.11 -8.90 11.31
C ASN A 168 9.50 -8.91 10.65
N THR A 169 10.09 -7.72 10.52
CA THR A 169 11.39 -7.50 9.86
C THR A 169 12.54 -8.27 10.50
N SER A 170 12.52 -8.46 11.83
CA SER A 170 13.57 -9.19 12.54
C SER A 170 13.53 -10.68 12.22
N LEU A 171 12.32 -11.27 12.16
CA LEU A 171 12.15 -12.69 11.83
C LEU A 171 12.43 -12.95 10.34
N VAL A 172 12.04 -12.03 9.45
CA VAL A 172 12.41 -12.08 8.03
C VAL A 172 13.93 -12.04 7.87
N SER A 173 14.62 -11.11 8.55
CA SER A 173 16.08 -11.01 8.50
C SER A 173 16.75 -12.30 9.00
N GLY A 174 16.28 -12.85 10.13
CA GLY A 174 16.80 -14.11 10.67
C GLY A 174 16.64 -15.30 9.72
N LEU A 175 15.56 -15.36 8.94
CA LEU A 175 15.38 -16.40 7.91
C LEU A 175 16.31 -16.21 6.70
N ILE A 176 16.55 -14.95 6.30
CA ILE A 176 17.48 -14.62 5.21
C ILE A 176 18.91 -14.98 5.63
N ASP A 177 19.32 -14.61 6.84
CA ASP A 177 20.62 -14.96 7.42
C ASP A 177 20.78 -16.48 7.59
N GLY A 178 19.67 -17.18 7.86
CA GLY A 178 19.58 -18.63 7.88
C GLY A 178 19.69 -19.31 6.49
N GLY A 179 19.86 -18.54 5.41
CA GLY A 179 20.04 -19.03 4.05
C GLY A 179 18.73 -19.28 3.29
N GLY A 180 17.65 -18.62 3.70
CA GLY A 180 16.40 -18.60 2.94
C GLY A 180 16.58 -17.88 1.60
N ASP A 181 16.06 -18.46 0.52
CA ASP A 181 16.10 -17.86 -0.80
C ASP A 181 15.05 -16.75 -0.91
N VAL A 182 15.47 -15.49 -1.07
CA VAL A 182 14.55 -14.34 -1.20
C VAL A 182 13.86 -14.26 -2.57
N ASN A 183 14.36 -14.99 -3.56
CA ASN A 183 13.85 -15.01 -4.94
C ASN A 183 12.99 -16.23 -5.25
N PHE A 184 12.63 -17.02 -4.22
CA PHE A 184 11.70 -18.12 -4.41
C PHE A 184 10.31 -17.61 -4.78
N LYS A 185 9.59 -18.45 -5.51
CA LYS A 185 8.20 -18.21 -5.91
C LYS A 185 7.29 -19.15 -5.12
N ASP A 186 6.13 -18.64 -4.72
CA ASP A 186 5.13 -19.46 -4.06
C ASP A 186 4.46 -20.46 -5.02
N SER A 187 3.54 -21.28 -4.50
CA SER A 187 2.77 -22.25 -5.30
C SER A 187 2.00 -21.61 -6.46
N ASP A 188 1.68 -20.32 -6.35
CA ASP A 188 0.93 -19.55 -7.34
C ASP A 188 1.89 -18.80 -8.29
N GLY A 189 3.21 -19.04 -8.16
CA GLY A 189 4.26 -18.41 -8.95
C GLY A 189 4.65 -17.00 -8.50
N ARG A 190 4.09 -16.47 -7.40
CA ARG A 190 4.35 -15.10 -6.95
C ARG A 190 5.70 -14.98 -6.24
N SER A 191 6.47 -13.95 -6.56
CA SER A 191 7.70 -13.64 -5.86
C SER A 191 7.42 -13.08 -4.46
N LEU A 192 8.39 -13.25 -3.56
CA LEU A 192 8.28 -12.79 -2.18
C LEU A 192 8.13 -11.26 -2.07
N ILE A 193 8.74 -10.51 -2.99
CA ILE A 193 8.63 -9.04 -3.04
C ILE A 193 7.19 -8.58 -3.35
N SER A 194 6.49 -9.24 -4.29
CA SER A 194 5.08 -8.94 -4.57
C SER A 194 4.21 -9.21 -3.33
N LEU A 195 4.44 -10.32 -2.61
CA LEU A 195 3.73 -10.60 -1.36
C LEU A 195 3.97 -9.53 -0.29
N ALA A 196 5.22 -9.06 -0.14
CA ALA A 196 5.56 -8.01 0.81
C ALA A 196 4.90 -6.68 0.47
N VAL A 197 4.87 -6.31 -0.81
CA VAL A 197 4.20 -5.10 -1.30
C VAL A 197 2.70 -5.18 -1.04
N ARG A 198 2.05 -6.31 -1.35
CA ARG A 198 0.61 -6.54 -1.09
C ARG A 198 0.25 -6.49 0.39
N ALA A 199 1.16 -6.95 1.26
CA ALA A 199 1.00 -6.85 2.71
C ALA A 199 1.16 -5.40 3.21
N GLY A 200 1.70 -4.50 2.40
CA GLY A 200 1.87 -3.08 2.73
C GLY A 200 3.02 -2.80 3.70
N ASN A 201 3.94 -3.75 3.92
CA ASN A 201 5.00 -3.60 4.90
C ASN A 201 6.29 -3.08 4.25
N ILE A 202 6.49 -1.76 4.32
CA ILE A 202 7.63 -1.05 3.72
C ILE A 202 8.98 -1.50 4.28
N ASP A 203 9.04 -1.84 5.57
CA ASP A 203 10.30 -2.24 6.20
C ASP A 203 10.70 -3.64 5.76
N VAL A 204 9.74 -4.56 5.62
CA VAL A 204 10.00 -5.88 5.02
C VAL A 204 10.43 -5.74 3.56
N VAL A 205 9.77 -4.88 2.78
CA VAL A 205 10.19 -4.58 1.40
C VAL A 205 11.65 -4.10 1.36
N LYS A 206 12.04 -3.17 2.24
CA LYS A 206 13.44 -2.70 2.34
C LYS A 206 14.42 -3.81 2.71
N VAL A 207 14.05 -4.70 3.63
CA VAL A 207 14.87 -5.87 4.00
C VAL A 207 15.07 -6.79 2.79
N LEU A 208 14.01 -7.11 2.05
CA LEU A 208 14.10 -7.95 0.86
C LEU A 208 14.97 -7.32 -0.24
N ILE A 209 14.81 -6.02 -0.49
CA ILE A 209 15.66 -5.27 -1.44
C ILE A 209 17.11 -5.29 -0.99
N GLY A 210 17.38 -5.08 0.30
CA GLY A 210 18.72 -5.14 0.87
C GLY A 210 19.37 -6.53 0.75
N ALA A 211 18.57 -7.59 0.77
CA ALA A 211 19.00 -8.97 0.58
C ALA A 211 19.19 -9.38 -0.90
N GLY A 212 18.96 -8.46 -1.85
CA GLY A 212 19.16 -8.73 -3.28
C GLY A 212 17.99 -9.44 -3.96
N CYS A 213 16.75 -9.17 -3.56
CA CYS A 213 15.59 -9.64 -4.30
C CYS A 213 15.54 -9.05 -5.72
N VAL A 214 15.09 -9.86 -6.68
CA VAL A 214 14.89 -9.48 -8.09
C VAL A 214 13.40 -9.36 -8.36
N ILE A 215 13.03 -8.39 -9.18
CA ILE A 215 11.67 -8.26 -9.72
C ILE A 215 11.65 -8.97 -11.07
N ASP A 216 10.74 -9.93 -11.23
CA ASP A 216 10.46 -10.57 -12.50
C ASP A 216 9.28 -9.87 -13.16
N ASP A 217 9.54 -8.91 -14.06
CA ASP A 217 8.50 -8.08 -14.71
C ASP A 217 7.41 -8.89 -15.45
N SER A 218 7.66 -10.17 -15.76
CA SER A 218 6.64 -11.04 -16.38
C SER A 218 5.56 -11.48 -15.39
N ILE A 219 5.91 -11.57 -14.11
CA ILE A 219 5.06 -12.07 -13.03
C ILE A 219 4.72 -10.95 -12.05
N ASP A 220 5.74 -10.25 -11.58
CA ASP A 220 5.70 -9.27 -10.51
C ASP A 220 5.06 -7.98 -10.99
N ARG A 221 3.91 -7.68 -10.39
CA ARG A 221 3.12 -6.48 -10.65
C ARG A 221 3.22 -5.54 -9.47
N VAL A 222 4.45 -5.31 -8.99
CA VAL A 222 4.70 -4.60 -7.73
C VAL A 222 4.11 -3.19 -7.73
N LEU A 223 4.09 -2.49 -8.87
CA LEU A 223 3.45 -1.18 -8.97
C LEU A 223 1.92 -1.29 -8.97
N HIS A 224 1.33 -2.31 -9.60
CA HIS A 224 -0.12 -2.55 -9.50
C HIS A 224 -0.53 -2.93 -8.08
N ASP A 225 0.25 -3.79 -7.42
CA ASP A 225 0.01 -4.21 -6.05
C ASP A 225 0.09 -3.01 -5.10
N ALA A 226 1.12 -2.16 -5.23
CA ALA A 226 1.27 -0.93 -4.44
C ALA A 226 0.16 0.09 -4.74
N ALA A 227 -0.24 0.23 -6.01
CA ALA A 227 -1.36 1.06 -6.41
C ALA A 227 -2.69 0.57 -5.83
N ALA A 228 -2.92 -0.75 -5.81
CA ALA A 228 -4.15 -1.37 -5.29
C ALA A 228 -4.34 -1.15 -3.77
N ILE A 229 -3.26 -0.93 -3.02
CA ILE A 229 -3.31 -0.67 -1.59
C ILE A 229 -3.12 0.81 -1.22
N ASN A 230 -3.09 1.72 -2.21
CA ASN A 230 -2.92 3.15 -2.03
C ASN A 230 -1.62 3.54 -1.28
N ARG A 231 -0.47 2.94 -1.66
CA ARG A 231 0.82 3.16 -0.98
C ARG A 231 1.85 3.78 -1.91
N VAL A 232 1.79 5.12 -2.02
CA VAL A 232 2.76 5.93 -2.78
C VAL A 232 4.18 5.77 -2.23
N ASP A 233 4.33 5.70 -0.91
CA ASP A 233 5.61 5.48 -0.23
C ASP A 233 6.29 4.14 -0.63
N LEU A 234 5.49 3.08 -0.85
CA LEU A 234 6.02 1.83 -1.39
C LEU A 234 6.45 1.99 -2.85
N MET A 235 5.66 2.70 -3.66
CA MET A 235 6.04 2.95 -5.05
C MET A 235 7.32 3.78 -5.16
N GLU A 236 7.49 4.79 -4.31
CA GLU A 236 8.74 5.57 -4.20
C GLU A 236 9.94 4.68 -3.90
N VAL A 237 9.84 3.81 -2.88
CA VAL A 237 10.92 2.87 -2.54
C VAL A 237 11.23 1.91 -3.70
N LEU A 238 10.21 1.41 -4.40
CA LEU A 238 10.40 0.50 -5.53
C LEU A 238 11.09 1.23 -6.69
N CYS A 239 10.61 2.41 -7.09
CA CYS A 239 11.16 3.17 -8.21
C CYS A 239 12.58 3.72 -7.94
N ASP A 240 12.88 4.09 -6.69
CA ASP A 240 14.23 4.54 -6.30
C ASP A 240 15.25 3.40 -6.41
N ARG A 241 14.87 2.20 -5.98
CA ARG A 241 15.79 1.05 -5.86
C ARG A 241 15.89 0.22 -7.14
N PHE A 242 14.85 0.22 -7.98
CA PHE A 242 14.83 -0.51 -9.24
C PHE A 242 14.61 0.44 -10.41
N ARG A 243 15.71 0.87 -11.05
CA ARG A 243 15.71 1.88 -12.13
C ARG A 243 14.96 1.48 -13.40
N ASN A 244 14.69 0.19 -13.59
CA ASN A 244 14.11 -0.35 -14.82
C ASN A 244 12.63 -0.74 -14.68
N ILE A 245 11.97 -0.45 -13.56
CA ILE A 245 10.55 -0.77 -13.41
C ILE A 245 9.74 0.05 -14.42
N ASP A 246 9.02 -0.63 -15.30
CA ASP A 246 8.10 0.01 -16.22
C ASP A 246 6.77 0.37 -15.54
N VAL A 247 6.55 1.66 -15.30
CA VAL A 247 5.28 2.21 -14.79
C VAL A 247 4.10 1.95 -15.74
N ASN A 248 4.35 1.67 -17.01
CA ASN A 248 3.33 1.35 -18.00
C ASN A 248 3.16 -0.15 -18.23
N SER A 249 3.81 -1.00 -17.42
CA SER A 249 3.60 -2.44 -17.46
C SER A 249 2.12 -2.80 -17.26
N VAL A 250 1.69 -3.85 -17.94
CA VAL A 250 0.27 -4.24 -17.97
C VAL A 250 0.00 -5.55 -17.26
N ASP A 251 -1.15 -5.62 -16.60
CA ASP A 251 -1.61 -6.85 -15.99
C ASP A 251 -2.22 -7.84 -16.99
N SER A 252 -2.73 -8.97 -16.50
CA SER A 252 -3.40 -9.97 -17.35
C SER A 252 -4.64 -9.43 -18.08
N CYS A 253 -5.20 -8.31 -17.60
CA CYS A 253 -6.30 -7.61 -18.22
C CYS A 253 -5.83 -6.43 -19.08
N GLY A 254 -4.53 -6.25 -19.31
CA GLY A 254 -4.00 -5.10 -20.05
C GLY A 254 -3.97 -3.80 -19.24
N ARG A 255 -4.21 -3.84 -17.92
CA ARG A 255 -4.29 -2.64 -17.08
C ARG A 255 -2.92 -2.20 -16.59
N THR A 256 -2.64 -0.92 -16.62
CA THR A 256 -1.49 -0.29 -15.96
C THR A 256 -1.80 0.04 -14.49
N PRO A 257 -0.81 0.40 -13.64
CA PRO A 257 -1.05 0.86 -12.28
C PRO A 257 -2.03 2.04 -12.19
N ILE A 258 -2.05 2.95 -13.18
CA ILE A 258 -3.01 4.06 -13.25
C ILE A 258 -4.46 3.55 -13.40
N HIS A 259 -4.69 2.48 -14.16
CA HIS A 259 -6.04 1.87 -14.25
C HIS A 259 -6.50 1.35 -12.89
N VAL A 260 -5.61 0.67 -12.15
CA VAL A 260 -5.91 0.15 -10.80
C VAL A 260 -6.23 1.30 -9.85
N ALA A 261 -5.38 2.33 -9.82
CA ALA A 261 -5.58 3.50 -8.98
C ALA A 261 -6.86 4.28 -9.35
N ALA A 262 -7.15 4.45 -10.64
CA ALA A 262 -8.35 5.13 -11.11
C ALA A 262 -9.63 4.34 -10.77
N SER A 263 -9.60 3.02 -10.89
CA SER A 263 -10.71 2.14 -10.49
C SER A 263 -10.96 2.17 -8.98
N SER A 264 -9.96 2.44 -8.16
CA SER A 264 -10.10 2.56 -6.70
C SER A 264 -10.20 4.00 -6.19
N GLY A 265 -10.09 5.00 -7.07
CA GLY A 265 -10.18 6.42 -6.71
C GLY A 265 -8.94 6.99 -6.01
N TYR A 266 -7.78 6.35 -6.14
CA TYR A 266 -6.53 6.73 -5.47
C TYR A 266 -5.77 7.82 -6.24
N VAL A 267 -6.23 9.07 -6.08
CA VAL A 267 -5.71 10.23 -6.81
C VAL A 267 -4.21 10.45 -6.62
N GLU A 268 -3.69 10.30 -5.40
CA GLU A 268 -2.26 10.53 -5.15
C GLU A 268 -1.38 9.48 -5.82
N VAL A 269 -1.82 8.22 -5.89
CA VAL A 269 -1.16 7.18 -6.68
C VAL A 269 -1.19 7.54 -8.17
N MET A 270 -2.32 8.03 -8.69
CA MET A 270 -2.41 8.43 -10.09
C MET A 270 -1.43 9.57 -10.42
N LYS A 271 -1.38 10.61 -9.59
CA LYS A 271 -0.43 11.72 -9.73
C LYS A 271 1.02 11.24 -9.66
N PHE A 272 1.32 10.33 -8.73
CA PHE A 272 2.66 9.75 -8.62
C PHE A 272 3.03 8.95 -9.87
N CYS A 273 2.14 8.07 -10.37
CA CYS A 273 2.37 7.36 -11.62
C CYS A 273 2.65 8.32 -12.78
N VAL A 274 1.87 9.39 -12.92
CA VAL A 274 2.07 10.41 -13.95
C VAL A 274 3.41 11.13 -13.79
N SER A 275 3.83 11.46 -12.57
CA SER A 275 5.09 12.15 -12.31
C SER A 275 6.33 11.31 -12.67
N ILE A 276 6.22 9.98 -12.66
CA ILE A 276 7.27 9.04 -13.10
C ILE A 276 7.10 8.55 -14.56
N GLY A 277 6.21 9.17 -15.35
CA GLY A 277 6.04 8.87 -16.79
C GLY A 277 4.93 7.87 -17.13
N GLY A 278 3.99 7.63 -16.21
CA GLY A 278 2.79 6.83 -16.45
C GLY A 278 1.83 7.50 -17.41
N LYS A 279 1.35 6.75 -18.40
CA LYS A 279 0.42 7.21 -19.43
C LYS A 279 -1.02 7.12 -18.94
N VAL A 280 -1.82 8.17 -19.19
CA VAL A 280 -3.24 8.23 -18.82
C VAL A 280 -4.19 7.83 -19.96
N ASP A 281 -3.66 7.75 -21.18
CA ASP A 281 -4.37 7.48 -22.44
C ASP A 281 -4.18 6.03 -22.94
N VAL A 282 -3.90 5.12 -22.02
CA VAL A 282 -3.77 3.68 -22.29
C VAL A 282 -5.10 2.97 -22.10
N PHE A 283 -5.28 1.85 -22.79
CA PHE A 283 -6.51 1.06 -22.77
C PHE A 283 -6.23 -0.38 -22.36
N ASP A 284 -7.12 -0.94 -21.54
CA ASP A 284 -7.08 -2.33 -21.13
C ASP A 284 -7.61 -3.29 -22.21
N CYS A 285 -7.75 -4.58 -21.86
CA CYS A 285 -8.22 -5.61 -22.78
C CYS A 285 -9.67 -5.41 -23.26
N ASN A 286 -10.48 -4.60 -22.57
CA ASN A 286 -11.84 -4.22 -22.95
C ASN A 286 -11.89 -2.90 -23.72
N GLY A 287 -10.73 -2.27 -23.98
CA GLY A 287 -10.67 -0.92 -24.51
C GLY A 287 -11.02 0.14 -23.47
N CYS A 288 -11.11 -0.21 -22.19
CA CYS A 288 -11.39 0.74 -21.12
C CYS A 288 -10.09 1.42 -20.70
N GLY A 289 -10.03 2.74 -20.83
CA GLY A 289 -8.96 3.55 -20.23
C GLY A 289 -9.25 3.88 -18.76
N PRO A 290 -8.28 4.48 -18.02
CA PRO A 290 -8.45 4.84 -16.62
C PRO A 290 -9.70 5.69 -16.33
N LEU A 291 -10.07 6.59 -17.26
CA LEU A 291 -11.25 7.45 -17.13
C LEU A 291 -12.55 6.64 -17.14
N HIS A 292 -12.63 5.58 -17.94
CA HIS A 292 -13.79 4.69 -17.99
C HIS A 292 -13.95 3.97 -16.64
N LEU A 293 -12.86 3.46 -16.07
CA LEU A 293 -12.88 2.74 -14.80
C LEU A 293 -13.24 3.66 -13.62
N ALA A 294 -12.70 4.90 -13.60
CA ALA A 294 -13.07 5.89 -12.60
C ALA A 294 -14.56 6.29 -12.71
N ALA A 295 -15.09 6.39 -13.93
CA ALA A 295 -16.50 6.66 -14.18
C ALA A 295 -17.42 5.52 -13.77
N GLU A 296 -17.04 4.26 -14.05
CA GLU A 296 -17.76 3.07 -13.62
C GLU A 296 -17.93 3.01 -12.10
N LYS A 297 -16.89 3.43 -11.35
CA LYS A 297 -16.90 3.42 -9.88
C LYS A 297 -17.33 4.74 -9.23
N GLY A 298 -17.69 5.76 -10.02
CA GLY A 298 -18.22 7.03 -9.49
C GLY A 298 -17.16 7.95 -8.85
N HIS A 299 -15.89 7.80 -9.20
CA HIS A 299 -14.78 8.48 -8.53
C HIS A 299 -14.52 9.90 -9.08
N LEU A 300 -15.31 10.87 -8.62
CA LEU A 300 -15.24 12.27 -9.07
C LEU A 300 -13.83 12.88 -9.07
N GLN A 301 -13.06 12.70 -7.99
CA GLN A 301 -11.73 13.30 -7.88
C GLN A 301 -10.71 12.64 -8.82
N ALA A 302 -10.83 11.32 -9.06
CA ALA A 302 -10.01 10.62 -10.04
C ALA A 302 -10.33 11.11 -11.46
N ILE A 303 -11.61 11.35 -11.79
CA ILE A 303 -11.99 11.92 -13.08
C ILE A 303 -11.39 13.32 -13.26
N LYS A 304 -11.52 14.20 -12.26
CA LYS A 304 -10.87 15.53 -12.32
C LYS A 304 -9.39 15.41 -12.59
N CYS A 305 -8.69 14.59 -11.79
CA CYS A 305 -7.26 14.37 -11.95
C CYS A 305 -6.89 13.84 -13.35
N LEU A 306 -7.68 12.94 -13.94
CA LEU A 306 -7.40 12.40 -15.28
C LEU A 306 -7.64 13.41 -16.39
N LEU A 307 -8.71 14.19 -16.28
CA LEU A 307 -9.01 15.25 -17.25
C LEU A 307 -7.96 16.37 -17.19
N ASP A 308 -7.49 16.72 -16.00
CA ASP A 308 -6.40 17.68 -15.81
C ASP A 308 -5.07 17.18 -16.46
N CYS A 309 -4.90 15.86 -16.62
CA CYS A 309 -3.71 15.29 -17.26
C CYS A 309 -3.80 15.20 -18.79
N SER A 310 -5.01 15.07 -19.36
CA SER A 310 -5.21 14.96 -20.82
C SER A 310 -6.68 15.13 -21.23
N ASP A 311 -6.94 16.09 -22.11
CA ASP A 311 -8.27 16.38 -22.66
C ASP A 311 -8.77 15.29 -23.63
N TYR A 312 -7.87 14.58 -24.31
CA TYR A 312 -8.26 13.63 -25.36
C TYR A 312 -8.95 12.37 -24.81
N VAL A 313 -8.77 12.07 -23.52
CA VAL A 313 -9.32 10.86 -22.89
C VAL A 313 -10.83 10.95 -22.70
N LYS A 314 -11.41 12.16 -22.66
CA LYS A 314 -12.83 12.40 -22.36
C LYS A 314 -13.79 11.68 -23.30
N TYR A 315 -13.46 11.66 -24.60
CA TYR A 315 -14.32 11.13 -25.66
C TYR A 315 -13.88 9.75 -26.17
N ALA A 316 -12.87 9.15 -25.56
CA ALA A 316 -12.46 7.81 -25.91
C ALA A 316 -13.63 6.83 -25.69
N VAL A 317 -13.69 5.78 -26.52
CA VAL A 317 -14.70 4.72 -26.43
C VAL A 317 -14.04 3.38 -26.22
N ASN A 318 -14.67 2.54 -25.39
CA ASN A 318 -14.24 1.16 -25.21
C ASN A 318 -14.68 0.25 -26.38
N LYS A 319 -14.43 -1.06 -26.28
CA LYS A 319 -14.83 -2.03 -27.33
C LYS A 319 -16.35 -2.13 -27.53
N GLU A 320 -17.15 -1.71 -26.56
CA GLU A 320 -18.61 -1.63 -26.67
C GLU A 320 -19.09 -0.31 -27.30
N GLY A 321 -18.17 0.60 -27.65
CA GLY A 321 -18.50 1.93 -28.17
C GLY A 321 -18.94 2.92 -27.08
N LYS A 322 -18.72 2.60 -25.80
CA LYS A 322 -19.15 3.43 -24.67
C LYS A 322 -18.05 4.39 -24.26
N THR A 323 -18.42 5.66 -24.08
CA THR A 323 -17.60 6.69 -23.43
C THR A 323 -17.66 6.57 -21.90
N ALA A 324 -16.75 7.23 -21.20
CA ALA A 324 -16.81 7.36 -19.74
C ALA A 324 -18.15 7.96 -19.26
N PHE A 325 -18.73 8.90 -20.02
CA PHE A 325 -20.06 9.46 -19.69
C PHE A 325 -21.16 8.41 -19.76
N SER A 326 -21.23 7.62 -20.84
CA SER A 326 -22.25 6.56 -20.95
C SER A 326 -22.14 5.53 -19.83
N ILE A 327 -20.90 5.18 -19.44
CA ILE A 327 -20.67 4.27 -18.30
C ILE A 327 -21.16 4.92 -16.99
N ALA A 328 -20.88 6.20 -16.76
CA ALA A 328 -21.40 6.92 -15.59
C ALA A 328 -22.93 6.93 -15.55
N VAL A 329 -23.59 7.11 -16.71
CA VAL A 329 -25.06 7.07 -16.83
C VAL A 329 -25.61 5.69 -16.51
N GLU A 330 -25.03 4.64 -17.10
CA GLU A 330 -25.46 3.24 -16.87
C GLU A 330 -25.31 2.81 -15.40
N ASN A 331 -24.32 3.35 -14.70
CA ASN A 331 -24.07 3.06 -13.29
C ASN A 331 -24.73 4.07 -12.32
N GLY A 332 -25.45 5.08 -12.83
CA GLY A 332 -26.20 6.05 -12.02
C GLY A 332 -25.36 7.12 -11.31
N HIS A 333 -24.14 7.38 -11.78
CA HIS A 333 -23.21 8.36 -11.18
C HIS A 333 -23.46 9.79 -11.67
N SER A 334 -24.62 10.35 -11.31
CA SER A 334 -25.09 11.67 -11.76
C SER A 334 -24.17 12.84 -11.41
N ASN A 335 -23.42 12.73 -10.31
CA ASN A 335 -22.41 13.70 -9.91
C ASN A 335 -21.25 13.86 -10.92
N LEU A 336 -21.09 12.91 -11.85
CA LEU A 336 -20.06 12.96 -12.89
C LEU A 336 -20.55 13.61 -14.19
N TYR A 337 -21.87 13.73 -14.40
CA TYR A 337 -22.45 14.14 -15.68
C TYR A 337 -21.98 15.51 -16.11
N ASN A 338 -21.87 16.44 -15.15
CA ASN A 338 -21.40 17.78 -15.42
C ASN A 338 -20.01 17.77 -16.08
N LEU A 339 -19.07 17.10 -15.42
CA LEU A 339 -17.66 17.07 -15.79
C LEU A 339 -17.41 16.28 -17.09
N LEU A 340 -18.16 15.20 -17.30
CA LEU A 340 -17.97 14.32 -18.45
C LEU A 340 -18.76 14.76 -19.70
N HIS A 341 -19.83 15.54 -19.56
CA HIS A 341 -20.73 15.84 -20.68
C HIS A 341 -21.42 17.20 -20.61
N LEU A 342 -22.12 17.53 -19.51
CA LEU A 342 -23.04 18.67 -19.50
C LEU A 342 -22.33 20.01 -19.73
N GLY A 343 -21.08 20.15 -19.28
CA GLY A 343 -20.24 21.30 -19.61
C GLY A 343 -20.14 21.54 -21.12
N ASP A 344 -19.78 20.52 -21.90
CA ASP A 344 -19.60 20.66 -23.36
C ASP A 344 -20.91 20.97 -24.08
N VAL A 345 -22.00 20.33 -23.63
CA VAL A 345 -23.34 20.55 -24.19
C VAL A 345 -23.79 21.97 -23.89
N LEU A 346 -23.57 22.46 -22.66
CA LEU A 346 -23.87 23.83 -22.27
C LEU A 346 -23.08 24.85 -23.12
N HIS A 347 -21.76 24.65 -23.30
CA HIS A 347 -20.93 25.50 -24.15
C HIS A 347 -21.40 25.49 -25.61
N ARG A 348 -21.80 24.33 -26.13
CA ARG A 348 -22.33 24.20 -27.50
C ARG A 348 -23.66 24.92 -27.65
N ALA A 349 -24.61 24.69 -26.73
CA ALA A 349 -25.93 25.32 -26.73
C ALA A 349 -25.82 26.85 -26.64
N ALA A 350 -24.94 27.34 -25.76
CA ALA A 350 -24.61 28.77 -25.64
C ALA A 350 -24.02 29.37 -26.93
N ARG A 351 -23.13 28.64 -27.61
CA ARG A 351 -22.52 29.08 -28.88
C ARG A 351 -23.52 29.20 -30.03
N VAL A 352 -24.42 28.22 -30.17
CA VAL A 352 -25.39 28.17 -31.27
C VAL A 352 -26.67 28.98 -30.99
N GLY A 353 -26.92 29.34 -29.73
CA GLY A 353 -28.12 30.07 -29.32
C GLY A 353 -29.30 29.19 -28.93
N ASP A 354 -29.07 27.91 -28.61
CA ASP A 354 -30.12 26.97 -28.21
C ASP A 354 -30.54 27.20 -26.76
N VAL A 355 -31.52 28.08 -26.57
CA VAL A 355 -32.03 28.47 -25.25
C VAL A 355 -32.66 27.30 -24.50
N ASN A 356 -33.32 26.38 -25.22
CA ASN A 356 -33.96 25.22 -24.60
C ASN A 356 -32.90 24.21 -24.16
N GLY A 357 -31.87 23.97 -24.99
CA GLY A 357 -30.72 23.15 -24.63
C GLY A 357 -29.98 23.69 -23.41
N ILE A 358 -29.76 25.01 -23.32
CA ILE A 358 -29.17 25.64 -22.12
C ILE A 358 -30.02 25.36 -20.87
N LYS A 359 -31.34 25.59 -20.94
CA LYS A 359 -32.24 25.35 -19.81
C LYS A 359 -32.25 23.87 -19.39
N SER A 360 -32.26 22.94 -20.34
CA SER A 360 -32.20 21.50 -20.06
C SER A 360 -30.91 21.14 -19.35
N CYS A 361 -29.75 21.57 -19.86
CA CYS A 361 -28.46 21.30 -19.25
C CYS A 361 -28.39 21.83 -17.81
N LEU A 362 -28.84 23.06 -17.58
CA LEU A 362 -28.86 23.67 -16.24
C LEU A 362 -29.83 22.95 -15.29
N ALA A 363 -30.98 22.49 -15.79
CA ALA A 363 -31.92 21.69 -15.01
C ALA A 363 -31.37 20.29 -14.66
N GLU A 364 -30.52 19.72 -15.53
CA GLU A 364 -29.77 18.48 -15.29
C GLU A 364 -28.54 18.68 -14.38
N GLY A 365 -28.31 19.89 -13.88
CA GLY A 365 -27.25 20.20 -12.92
C GLY A 365 -25.94 20.68 -13.55
N ALA A 366 -25.97 21.16 -14.79
CA ALA A 366 -24.78 21.74 -15.41
C ALA A 366 -24.26 22.95 -14.60
N ASN A 367 -22.96 23.00 -14.37
CA ASN A 367 -22.33 24.16 -13.75
C ASN A 367 -22.27 25.30 -14.77
N VAL A 368 -23.08 26.34 -14.53
CA VAL A 368 -23.17 27.53 -15.40
C VAL A 368 -21.82 28.25 -15.61
N ASN A 369 -20.90 28.09 -14.65
CA ASN A 369 -19.57 28.70 -14.66
C ASN A 369 -18.45 27.70 -14.96
N GLU A 370 -18.77 26.51 -15.47
CA GLU A 370 -17.76 25.57 -15.94
C GLU A 370 -16.90 26.21 -17.02
N ARG A 371 -15.60 25.97 -16.93
CA ARG A 371 -14.59 26.47 -17.87
C ARG A 371 -14.17 25.33 -18.79
N ASP A 372 -14.13 25.59 -20.09
CA ASP A 372 -13.51 24.70 -21.06
C ASP A 372 -11.98 24.84 -21.07
N GLN A 373 -11.32 24.09 -21.95
CA GLN A 373 -9.86 24.03 -22.10
C GLN A 373 -9.16 25.37 -22.43
N ASN A 374 -9.90 26.39 -22.88
CA ASN A 374 -9.36 27.73 -23.12
C ASN A 374 -9.66 28.68 -21.93
N GLY A 375 -10.19 28.13 -20.84
CA GLY A 375 -10.73 28.89 -19.72
C GLY A 375 -12.09 29.53 -20.01
N TRP A 376 -12.71 29.27 -21.17
CA TRP A 376 -13.98 29.92 -21.54
C TRP A 376 -15.14 29.32 -20.77
N THR A 377 -16.09 30.16 -20.38
CA THR A 377 -17.39 29.72 -19.87
C THR A 377 -18.44 29.72 -20.99
N ALA A 378 -19.59 29.10 -20.75
CA ALA A 378 -20.74 29.21 -21.64
C ALA A 378 -21.11 30.68 -21.94
N LEU A 379 -20.92 31.59 -20.97
CA LEU A 379 -21.15 33.02 -21.16
C LEU A 379 -20.17 33.64 -22.16
N HIS A 380 -18.89 33.24 -22.16
CA HIS A 380 -17.91 33.67 -23.18
C HIS A 380 -18.36 33.23 -24.58
N ARG A 381 -18.77 31.97 -24.75
CA ARG A 381 -19.25 31.42 -26.04
C ARG A 381 -20.48 32.16 -26.55
N ALA A 382 -21.46 32.43 -25.69
CA ALA A 382 -22.67 33.17 -26.04
C ALA A 382 -22.35 34.63 -26.38
N ALA A 383 -21.44 35.26 -25.63
CA ALA A 383 -21.05 36.64 -25.82
C ALA A 383 -20.30 36.88 -27.14
N PHE A 384 -19.30 36.04 -27.42
CA PHE A 384 -18.53 36.05 -28.67
C PHE A 384 -19.39 35.80 -29.92
N LYS A 385 -20.51 35.07 -29.78
CA LYS A 385 -21.44 34.79 -30.89
C LYS A 385 -22.68 35.68 -30.91
N GLY A 386 -22.78 36.66 -30.01
CA GLY A 386 -23.87 37.63 -30.00
C GLY A 386 -25.24 37.04 -29.63
N ARG A 387 -25.26 35.92 -28.90
CA ARG A 387 -26.50 35.19 -28.56
C ARG A 387 -27.20 35.82 -27.35
N ILE A 388 -27.95 36.89 -27.58
CA ILE A 388 -28.58 37.71 -26.52
C ILE A 388 -29.43 36.87 -25.56
N GLU A 389 -30.33 36.03 -26.07
CA GLU A 389 -31.21 35.23 -25.20
C GLU A 389 -30.44 34.17 -24.40
N SER A 390 -29.38 33.58 -24.98
CA SER A 390 -28.48 32.69 -24.24
C SER A 390 -27.75 33.44 -23.12
N VAL A 391 -27.26 34.66 -23.38
CA VAL A 391 -26.63 35.50 -22.36
C VAL A 391 -27.61 35.79 -21.22
N LYS A 392 -28.85 36.20 -21.52
CA LYS A 392 -29.89 36.44 -20.50
C LYS A 392 -30.14 35.20 -19.65
N VAL A 393 -30.35 34.05 -20.28
CA VAL A 393 -30.62 32.80 -19.55
C VAL A 393 -29.45 32.40 -18.67
N LEU A 394 -28.22 32.44 -19.18
CA LEU A 394 -27.03 32.12 -18.39
C LEU A 394 -26.87 33.05 -17.18
N LEU A 395 -27.04 34.37 -17.36
CA LEU A 395 -26.98 35.35 -16.27
C LEU A 395 -28.06 35.12 -15.21
N ASN A 396 -29.29 34.84 -15.65
CA ASN A 396 -30.41 34.53 -14.74
C ASN A 396 -30.16 33.27 -13.91
N HIS A 397 -29.31 32.36 -14.38
CA HIS A 397 -28.92 31.14 -13.67
C HIS A 397 -27.56 31.29 -12.94
N GLY A 398 -27.09 32.52 -12.72
CA GLY A 398 -25.91 32.80 -11.89
C GLY A 398 -24.57 32.72 -12.62
N ALA A 399 -24.56 32.89 -13.94
CA ALA A 399 -23.30 33.05 -14.67
C ALA A 399 -22.54 34.28 -14.15
N GLN A 400 -21.27 34.08 -13.79
CA GLN A 400 -20.38 35.13 -13.34
C GLN A 400 -19.93 35.98 -14.54
N VAL A 401 -20.22 37.29 -14.47
CA VAL A 401 -20.02 38.25 -15.57
C VAL A 401 -18.56 38.59 -15.87
N ASP A 402 -17.68 38.46 -14.87
CA ASP A 402 -16.28 38.90 -14.92
C ASP A 402 -15.28 37.73 -14.83
N VAL A 403 -15.70 36.50 -15.11
CA VAL A 403 -14.75 35.37 -15.22
C VAL A 403 -13.78 35.69 -16.35
N VAL A 404 -12.50 35.48 -16.10
CA VAL A 404 -11.46 35.61 -17.13
C VAL A 404 -11.10 34.25 -17.69
N ASP A 405 -10.90 34.20 -18.99
CA ASP A 405 -10.28 33.07 -19.67
C ASP A 405 -8.76 33.02 -19.42
N ASP A 406 -8.10 32.04 -20.04
CA ASP A 406 -6.65 31.84 -19.85
C ASP A 406 -5.80 32.95 -20.49
N ALA A 407 -6.38 33.74 -21.39
CA ALA A 407 -5.76 34.93 -21.97
C ALA A 407 -6.13 36.23 -21.22
N GLY A 408 -6.90 36.14 -20.13
CA GLY A 408 -7.34 37.28 -19.34
C GLY A 408 -8.56 38.02 -19.89
N TYR A 409 -9.24 37.49 -20.91
CA TYR A 409 -10.44 38.08 -21.51
C TYR A 409 -11.67 37.71 -20.70
N THR A 410 -12.57 38.68 -20.51
CA THR A 410 -13.90 38.46 -19.93
C THR A 410 -14.95 38.31 -21.04
N PRO A 411 -16.17 37.83 -20.74
CA PRO A 411 -17.25 37.77 -21.73
C PRO A 411 -17.53 39.13 -22.38
N LEU A 412 -17.35 40.23 -21.66
CA LEU A 412 -17.49 41.59 -22.20
C LEU A 412 -16.44 41.88 -23.28
N HIS A 413 -15.19 41.47 -23.06
CA HIS A 413 -14.14 41.64 -24.07
C HIS A 413 -14.50 40.85 -25.34
N CYS A 414 -14.95 39.60 -25.22
CA CYS A 414 -15.37 38.79 -26.36
C CYS A 414 -16.55 39.40 -27.14
N ALA A 415 -17.53 39.99 -26.43
CA ALA A 415 -18.66 40.65 -27.08
C ALA A 415 -18.24 41.92 -27.83
N VAL A 416 -17.33 42.72 -27.25
CA VAL A 416 -16.81 43.95 -27.86
C VAL A 416 -15.95 43.63 -29.08
N GLU A 417 -15.06 42.64 -28.96
CA GLU A 417 -14.19 42.18 -30.04
C GLU A 417 -15.00 41.68 -31.25
N ALA A 418 -16.07 40.94 -31.00
CA ALA A 418 -16.98 40.46 -32.04
C ALA A 418 -18.00 41.51 -32.53
N GLY A 419 -18.01 42.74 -31.98
CA GLY A 419 -18.90 43.83 -32.38
C GLY A 419 -20.36 43.69 -31.91
N HIS A 420 -20.62 42.88 -30.89
CA HIS A 420 -21.98 42.59 -30.38
C HIS A 420 -22.43 43.60 -29.32
N VAL A 421 -22.74 44.83 -29.77
CA VAL A 421 -23.11 45.98 -28.92
C VAL A 421 -24.22 45.68 -27.91
N GLN A 422 -25.30 45.02 -28.33
CA GLN A 422 -26.43 44.71 -27.44
C GLN A 422 -26.05 43.73 -26.33
N VAL A 423 -25.17 42.77 -26.61
CA VAL A 423 -24.65 41.85 -25.59
C VAL A 423 -23.70 42.57 -24.65
N ALA A 424 -22.82 43.43 -25.15
CA ALA A 424 -21.93 44.23 -24.31
C ALA A 424 -22.73 45.10 -23.32
N LEU A 425 -23.80 45.75 -23.79
CA LEU A 425 -24.71 46.53 -22.94
C LEU A 425 -25.39 45.67 -21.88
N LEU A 426 -25.84 44.48 -22.26
CA LEU A 426 -26.47 43.54 -21.34
C LEU A 426 -25.51 43.05 -20.25
N LEU A 427 -24.24 42.80 -20.60
CA LEU A 427 -23.22 42.41 -19.63
C LEU A 427 -22.89 43.55 -18.66
N ILE A 428 -22.77 44.78 -19.16
CA ILE A 428 -22.54 45.99 -18.33
C ILE A 428 -23.73 46.21 -17.38
N SER A 429 -24.96 46.02 -17.84
CA SER A 429 -26.14 46.18 -16.98
C SER A 429 -26.22 45.12 -15.88
N HIS A 430 -25.55 43.98 -16.05
CA HIS A 430 -25.40 42.93 -15.04
C HIS A 430 -24.09 43.05 -14.24
N GLY A 431 -23.44 44.21 -14.28
CA GLY A 431 -22.31 44.53 -13.40
C GLY A 431 -20.92 44.17 -13.95
N ALA A 432 -20.79 43.85 -15.24
CA ALA A 432 -19.48 43.61 -15.84
C ALA A 432 -18.57 44.85 -15.73
N LYS A 433 -17.32 44.65 -15.29
CA LYS A 433 -16.34 45.74 -15.13
C LYS A 433 -15.81 46.18 -16.49
N ALA A 434 -16.37 47.26 -17.03
CA ALA A 434 -15.85 47.90 -18.24
C ALA A 434 -14.62 48.76 -17.92
N ASN A 435 -13.48 48.50 -18.56
CA ASN A 435 -12.33 49.41 -18.55
C ASN A 435 -12.13 50.06 -19.94
N VAL A 436 -11.50 51.23 -19.97
CA VAL A 436 -11.34 52.03 -21.20
C VAL A 436 -10.41 51.35 -22.22
N LYS A 437 -9.53 50.44 -21.79
CA LYS A 437 -8.67 49.63 -22.69
C LYS A 437 -9.47 48.55 -23.42
N SER A 438 -10.44 47.90 -22.77
CA SER A 438 -11.35 46.90 -23.35
C SER A 438 -12.16 47.45 -24.53
N LEU A 439 -12.39 48.77 -24.55
CA LEU A 439 -13.15 49.46 -25.60
C LEU A 439 -12.25 50.10 -26.67
N LYS A 440 -10.93 50.22 -26.43
CA LYS A 440 -9.98 50.90 -27.34
C LYS A 440 -9.27 49.97 -28.32
N SER A 441 -9.19 48.65 -28.09
CA SER A 441 -8.38 47.76 -28.95
C SER A 441 -8.99 47.47 -30.33
N VAL A 442 -10.27 47.80 -30.57
CA VAL A 442 -10.94 47.60 -31.86
C VAL A 442 -11.37 48.95 -32.46
N VAL A 443 -10.50 49.47 -33.32
CA VAL A 443 -10.69 50.46 -34.40
C VAL A 443 -11.94 51.37 -34.34
N SER A 444 -11.69 52.67 -34.19
CA SER A 444 -12.60 53.80 -34.47
C SER A 444 -14.02 53.66 -33.89
N PHE A 445 -14.12 53.93 -32.59
CA PHE A 445 -15.34 54.30 -31.88
C PHE A 445 -16.35 55.06 -32.76
N ASN A 446 -17.42 54.39 -33.20
CA ASN A 446 -18.64 55.10 -33.57
C ASN A 446 -19.49 55.25 -32.30
N VAL A 447 -19.11 56.26 -31.48
CA VAL A 447 -19.78 56.65 -30.23
C VAL A 447 -21.28 56.89 -30.44
N ASP A 448 -21.72 57.12 -31.67
CA ASP A 448 -23.12 57.41 -32.00
C ASP A 448 -24.07 56.24 -31.74
N CYS A 449 -23.60 54.99 -31.74
CA CYS A 449 -24.46 53.82 -31.46
C CYS A 449 -24.91 53.75 -29.99
N PHE A 450 -24.15 54.36 -29.07
CA PHE A 450 -24.47 54.40 -27.63
C PHE A 450 -25.16 55.71 -27.18
N LYS A 451 -25.21 56.74 -28.04
CA LYS A 451 -25.89 58.02 -27.74
C LYS A 451 -27.41 57.89 -27.57
N SER A 452 -28.02 56.85 -28.13
CA SER A 452 -29.46 56.57 -27.99
C SER A 452 -29.86 56.02 -26.62
N HIS A 453 -28.90 55.63 -25.77
CA HIS A 453 -29.13 55.04 -24.44
C HIS A 453 -28.41 55.87 -23.35
N SER A 454 -28.82 57.13 -23.19
CA SER A 454 -28.18 58.14 -22.33
C SER A 454 -28.04 57.76 -20.84
N SER A 455 -28.80 56.77 -20.37
CA SER A 455 -28.76 56.24 -18.99
C SER A 455 -27.55 55.37 -18.70
N LEU A 456 -26.87 54.82 -19.72
CA LEU A 456 -25.72 53.92 -19.58
C LEU A 456 -24.36 54.60 -19.84
N VAL A 457 -24.36 55.87 -20.25
CA VAL A 457 -23.14 56.67 -20.47
C VAL A 457 -22.55 57.17 -19.14
N LYS A 458 -23.37 57.32 -18.09
CA LYS A 458 -22.91 57.83 -16.79
C LYS A 458 -21.85 56.93 -16.11
N PRO A 459 -21.98 55.59 -16.06
CA PRO A 459 -20.93 54.72 -15.52
C PRO A 459 -19.64 54.73 -16.35
N LEU A 460 -19.74 54.88 -17.69
CA LEU A 460 -18.60 54.91 -18.61
C LEU A 460 -17.83 56.24 -18.56
N CYS A 461 -18.51 57.36 -18.29
CA CYS A 461 -17.88 58.68 -18.17
C CYS A 461 -17.30 58.96 -16.77
N GLN A 462 -17.83 58.38 -15.70
CA GLN A 462 -17.33 58.61 -14.33
C GLN A 462 -15.92 58.04 -14.06
N VAL A 463 -15.49 57.04 -14.83
CA VAL A 463 -14.11 56.52 -14.73
C VAL A 463 -13.10 57.54 -15.29
N LYS A 464 -13.52 58.35 -16.28
CA LYS A 464 -12.70 59.38 -16.91
C LYS A 464 -12.33 60.53 -15.96
N GLU A 465 -13.15 60.77 -14.94
CA GLU A 465 -12.88 61.83 -13.95
C GLU A 465 -11.93 61.37 -12.82
N ARG A 466 -11.81 60.06 -12.56
CA ARG A 466 -10.84 59.54 -11.57
C ARG A 466 -9.40 59.47 -12.12
N GLU A 467 -9.21 59.23 -13.42
CA GLU A 467 -7.87 59.21 -14.03
C GLU A 467 -7.28 60.61 -14.24
N ASN A 468 -8.13 61.64 -14.44
CA ASN A 468 -7.68 63.03 -14.54
C ASN A 468 -7.33 63.69 -13.20
N GLN A 469 -7.70 63.08 -12.06
CA GLN A 469 -7.28 63.55 -10.73
C GLN A 469 -6.00 62.88 -10.20
N LEU A 470 -5.56 61.78 -10.81
CA LEU A 470 -4.31 61.06 -10.44
C LEU A 470 -3.10 61.43 -11.31
N SER A 471 -3.28 62.35 -12.28
CA SER A 471 -2.20 62.86 -13.15
C SER A 471 -1.81 64.31 -12.86
N VAL A 472 -2.37 64.92 -11.82
CA VAL A 472 -1.99 66.26 -11.33
C VAL A 472 -1.93 66.24 -9.79
N CYS A 473 -0.88 65.61 -9.25
CA CYS A 473 -0.32 65.87 -7.91
C CYS A 473 1.10 65.28 -7.87
#